data_AF-A0A8R1Z9Q4-F1
#
_entry.id   AF-A0A8R1Z9Q4-F1
#
_cell.length_a   1.000
_cell.length_b   1.000
_cell.length_c   1.000
_cell.angle_alpha   90.00
_cell.angle_beta   90.00
_cell.angle_gamma   90.00
#
_symmetry.space_group_name_H-M   'P 1'
#
loop_
_entity.id
_entity.type
_entity.pdbx_description
1 polymer ?
#
loop_
_entity_poly.entity_id
_entity_poly.type
_entity_poly.pdbx_seq_one_letter_code
_entity_poly.pdbx_strand_id
1 'polypeptide(L)'
;MSGRKRQLSETKEDSPAPRKKGKQSKVPSVSAEKEWAETDERLLDTTKLIMFATGDSNEPSETNARMLLALMQQQVRMLMTAAQQTATNDGRDSVTLRDLLVHFARHKLVLGRLLNHAKAALVVTSLTRHTKDEEDDNEKEEDGVPYEGESEEDDASSESESSEEDSTPGAVAIKAPKNSALAQLEEAVDSLDAGFTAADLMDASFEDLTRQARDRRMATRVRRLREDVYKEFAEARQAAFVSRQKRKMFKGQPESSLFISWLGLPPLDSVLTYVISWLAKEIVTQVVDDAYMCLLKENTSGVNRGAAASLLTAHHYEEALRKNLGWRSRGDVLFGYIAPRED
;
A
#
# COMPACT_ATOMS: atom_id res chain seq x y z
N MET A 1 46.82 1.48 -90.03
CA MET A 1 46.83 2.61 -89.08
C MET A 1 45.53 2.59 -88.28
N SER A 2 45.63 2.54 -86.94
CA SER A 2 44.58 2.72 -85.91
C SER A 2 43.32 1.83 -85.99
N GLY A 3 42.89 1.02 -85.02
CA GLY A 3 43.16 0.89 -83.59
C GLY A 3 41.83 0.51 -82.92
N ARG A 4 41.73 -0.64 -82.24
CA ARG A 4 40.72 -0.94 -81.18
C ARG A 4 40.96 -2.34 -80.59
N LYS A 5 41.45 -2.39 -79.34
CA LYS A 5 41.40 -3.55 -78.46
C LYS A 5 40.10 -3.46 -77.63
N ARG A 6 39.30 -4.54 -77.61
CA ARG A 6 38.15 -4.70 -76.70
C ARG A 6 38.60 -5.45 -75.45
N GLN A 7 38.34 -4.87 -74.27
CA GLN A 7 38.40 -5.54 -72.97
C GLN A 7 37.00 -6.07 -72.63
N LEU A 8 36.91 -7.32 -72.18
CA LEU A 8 35.73 -7.88 -71.52
C LEU A 8 35.79 -7.53 -70.03
N SER A 9 34.64 -7.13 -69.48
CA SER A 9 34.42 -6.82 -68.06
C SER A 9 33.72 -7.99 -67.38
N GLU A 10 34.23 -8.36 -66.21
CA GLU A 10 33.71 -9.42 -65.34
C GLU A 10 32.43 -8.96 -64.61
N THR A 11 31.50 -9.90 -64.49
CA THR A 11 30.20 -9.79 -63.85
C THR A 11 30.32 -9.75 -62.33
N LYS A 12 29.59 -8.81 -61.72
CA LYS A 12 29.48 -8.56 -60.28
C LYS A 12 28.43 -9.52 -59.69
N GLU A 13 28.85 -10.45 -58.84
CA GLU A 13 27.92 -11.32 -58.08
C GLU A 13 27.33 -10.58 -56.87
N ASP A 14 26.02 -10.82 -56.69
CA ASP A 14 25.12 -10.26 -55.69
C ASP A 14 25.46 -10.75 -54.27
N SER A 15 25.66 -9.82 -53.33
CA SER A 15 25.80 -10.13 -51.90
C SER A 15 24.44 -10.03 -51.19
N PRO A 16 24.02 -11.01 -50.37
CA PRO A 16 22.73 -10.95 -49.69
C PRO A 16 22.78 -10.06 -48.44
N ALA A 17 21.75 -9.23 -48.29
CA ALA A 17 21.53 -8.31 -47.18
C ALA A 17 21.43 -9.02 -45.80
N PRO A 18 21.83 -8.36 -44.69
CA PRO A 18 21.83 -8.99 -43.37
C PRO A 18 20.41 -9.13 -42.81
N ARG A 19 20.07 -10.36 -42.41
CA ARG A 19 18.84 -10.71 -41.69
C ARG A 19 18.74 -9.93 -40.37
N LYS A 20 17.60 -9.28 -40.13
CA LYS A 20 17.24 -8.67 -38.84
C LYS A 20 17.29 -9.74 -37.75
N LYS A 21 18.18 -9.58 -36.76
CA LYS A 21 18.26 -10.42 -35.57
C LYS A 21 16.96 -10.26 -34.77
N GLY A 22 16.28 -11.38 -34.50
CA GLY A 22 15.11 -11.42 -33.62
C GLY A 22 15.46 -10.94 -32.20
N LYS A 23 14.46 -10.36 -31.53
CA LYS A 23 14.51 -10.04 -30.10
C LYS A 23 14.83 -11.33 -29.32
N GLN A 24 16.08 -11.50 -28.91
CA GLN A 24 16.44 -12.47 -27.88
C GLN A 24 15.84 -12.00 -26.56
N SER A 25 15.02 -12.85 -25.94
CA SER A 25 14.59 -12.70 -24.55
C SER A 25 15.83 -12.59 -23.68
N LYS A 26 16.06 -11.41 -23.10
CA LYS A 26 17.23 -11.14 -22.26
C LYS A 26 17.05 -11.91 -20.94
N VAL A 27 17.87 -12.94 -20.75
CA VAL A 27 17.99 -13.63 -19.45
C VAL A 27 18.34 -12.55 -18.41
N PRO A 28 17.62 -12.44 -17.29
CA PRO A 28 17.95 -11.47 -16.25
C PRO A 28 19.39 -11.70 -15.77
N SER A 29 20.12 -10.62 -15.45
CA SER A 29 21.47 -10.76 -14.92
C SER A 29 21.41 -11.37 -13.52
N VAL A 30 22.45 -12.11 -13.11
CA VAL A 30 22.58 -12.69 -11.75
C VAL A 30 22.34 -11.65 -10.65
N SER A 31 22.69 -10.38 -10.91
CA SER A 31 22.43 -9.28 -9.98
C SER A 31 20.95 -8.91 -9.87
N ALA A 32 20.16 -9.04 -10.94
CA ALA A 32 18.73 -8.77 -10.91
C ALA A 32 17.98 -9.92 -10.21
N GLU A 33 18.38 -11.17 -10.45
CA GLU A 33 17.79 -12.33 -9.76
C GLU A 33 17.95 -12.23 -8.24
N LYS A 34 19.12 -11.80 -7.76
CA LYS A 34 19.38 -11.58 -6.33
C LYS A 34 18.51 -10.45 -5.75
N GLU A 35 18.38 -9.33 -6.47
CA GLU A 35 17.55 -8.20 -6.07
C GLU A 35 16.07 -8.59 -5.93
N TRP A 36 15.57 -9.40 -6.88
CA TRP A 36 14.21 -9.90 -6.85
C TRP A 36 13.97 -10.89 -5.71
N ALA A 37 14.93 -11.78 -5.43
CA ALA A 37 14.82 -12.71 -4.32
C ALA A 37 14.78 -12.00 -2.95
N GLU A 38 15.66 -11.02 -2.73
CA GLU A 38 15.69 -10.22 -1.49
C GLU A 38 14.41 -9.38 -1.32
N THR A 39 13.90 -8.82 -2.42
CA THR A 39 12.63 -8.08 -2.40
C THR A 39 11.46 -8.99 -2.07
N ASP A 40 11.39 -10.19 -2.68
CA ASP A 40 10.33 -11.17 -2.43
C ASP A 40 10.33 -11.65 -0.97
N GLU A 41 11.51 -11.97 -0.42
CA GLU A 41 11.67 -12.39 0.96
C GLU A 41 11.20 -11.31 1.95
N ARG A 42 11.62 -10.05 1.75
CA ARG A 42 11.14 -8.92 2.59
C ARG A 42 9.62 -8.75 2.52
N LEU A 43 9.04 -8.86 1.34
CA LEU A 43 7.59 -8.74 1.15
C LEU A 43 6.83 -9.90 1.81
N LEU A 44 7.41 -11.10 1.77
CA LEU A 44 6.88 -12.27 2.47
C LEU A 44 6.92 -12.08 3.99
N ASP A 45 8.03 -11.58 4.54
CA ASP A 45 8.15 -11.29 5.97
C ASP A 45 7.18 -10.19 6.40
N THR A 46 7.02 -9.15 5.58
CA THR A 46 6.01 -8.11 5.80
C THR A 46 4.60 -8.70 5.83
N THR A 47 4.32 -9.66 4.93
CA THR A 47 3.03 -10.35 4.90
C THR A 47 2.79 -11.14 6.18
N LYS A 48 3.80 -11.88 6.68
CA LYS A 48 3.72 -12.61 7.95
C LYS A 48 3.47 -11.67 9.13
N LEU A 49 4.14 -10.52 9.19
CA LEU A 49 3.91 -9.51 10.23
C LEU A 49 2.46 -8.99 10.19
N ILE A 50 1.92 -8.71 9.00
CA ILE A 50 0.52 -8.28 8.84
C ILE A 50 -0.44 -9.40 9.28
N MET A 51 -0.17 -10.66 8.92
CA MET A 51 -0.98 -11.81 9.34
C MET A 51 -1.03 -11.93 10.87
N PHE A 52 0.14 -11.88 11.52
CA PHE A 52 0.24 -11.92 12.97
C PHE A 52 -0.51 -10.75 13.62
N ALA A 53 -0.28 -9.52 13.14
CA ALA A 53 -0.91 -8.31 13.66
C ALA A 53 -2.44 -8.30 13.47
N THR A 54 -2.98 -9.12 12.55
CA THR A 54 -4.40 -9.16 12.22
C THR A 54 -5.17 -10.27 12.94
N GLY A 55 -4.55 -11.42 13.20
CA GLY A 55 -5.27 -12.52 13.85
C GLY A 55 -4.57 -13.87 13.85
N ASP A 56 -3.59 -14.07 12.96
CA ASP A 56 -2.85 -15.33 12.87
C ASP A 56 -1.81 -15.47 13.99
N SER A 57 -1.15 -16.63 14.09
CA SER A 57 -0.05 -16.87 15.02
C SER A 57 1.11 -15.89 14.83
N ASN A 58 2.00 -15.82 15.83
CA ASN A 58 3.26 -15.07 15.73
C ASN A 58 4.26 -15.72 14.75
N GLU A 59 4.01 -16.97 14.35
CA GLU A 59 4.72 -17.67 13.28
C GLU A 59 3.74 -18.17 12.22
N PRO A 60 3.21 -17.29 11.34
CA PRO A 60 2.29 -17.70 10.29
C PRO A 60 2.95 -18.70 9.34
N SER A 61 2.17 -19.67 8.86
CA SER A 61 2.65 -20.65 7.88
C SER A 61 3.17 -19.94 6.63
N GLU A 62 4.38 -20.33 6.18
CA GLU A 62 4.97 -19.78 4.96
C GLU A 62 4.09 -20.03 3.74
N THR A 63 3.46 -21.20 3.64
CA THR A 63 2.55 -21.52 2.54
C THR A 63 1.38 -20.54 2.47
N ASN A 64 0.75 -20.25 3.62
CA ASN A 64 -0.36 -19.29 3.69
C ASN A 64 0.13 -17.86 3.39
N ALA A 65 1.29 -17.48 3.90
CA ALA A 65 1.89 -16.17 3.63
C ALA A 65 2.20 -15.97 2.14
N ARG A 66 2.77 -16.97 1.46
CA ARG A 66 3.02 -16.93 0.01
C ARG A 66 1.73 -16.85 -0.80
N MET A 67 0.71 -17.60 -0.39
CA MET A 67 -0.61 -17.53 -1.03
C MET A 67 -1.22 -16.12 -0.89
N LEU A 68 -1.16 -15.50 0.29
CA LEU A 68 -1.66 -14.14 0.51
C LEU A 68 -0.84 -13.09 -0.24
N LEU A 69 0.49 -13.24 -0.28
CA LEU A 69 1.36 -12.35 -1.03
C LEU A 69 1.04 -12.38 -2.54
N ALA A 70 0.88 -13.57 -3.11
CA ALA A 70 0.51 -13.76 -4.51
C ALA A 70 -0.91 -13.22 -4.80
N LEU A 71 -1.86 -13.50 -3.91
CA LEU A 71 -3.22 -12.97 -4.00
C LEU A 71 -3.20 -11.44 -4.00
N MET A 72 -2.54 -10.82 -3.02
CA MET A 72 -2.41 -9.37 -2.93
C MET A 72 -1.81 -8.77 -4.21
N GLN A 73 -0.73 -9.36 -4.72
CA GLN A 73 -0.09 -8.92 -5.96
C GLN A 73 -1.08 -8.94 -7.14
N GLN A 74 -1.83 -10.04 -7.29
CA GLN A 74 -2.84 -10.17 -8.34
C GLN A 74 -3.94 -9.12 -8.20
N GLN A 75 -4.45 -8.92 -6.98
CA GLN A 75 -5.53 -7.96 -6.69
C GLN A 75 -5.14 -6.52 -7.03
N VAL A 76 -3.94 -6.11 -6.61
CA VAL A 76 -3.42 -4.77 -6.90
C VAL A 76 -3.23 -4.58 -8.40
N ARG A 77 -2.70 -5.57 -9.12
CA ARG A 77 -2.53 -5.52 -10.58
C ARG A 77 -3.87 -5.40 -11.31
N MET A 78 -4.87 -6.16 -10.88
CA MET A 78 -6.21 -6.07 -11.46
C MET A 78 -6.81 -4.68 -11.30
N LEU A 79 -6.72 -4.09 -10.09
CA LEU A 79 -7.19 -2.73 -9.84
C LEU A 79 -6.45 -1.70 -10.69
N MET A 80 -5.12 -1.78 -10.75
CA MET A 80 -4.33 -0.83 -11.54
C MET A 80 -4.58 -0.95 -13.04
N THR A 81 -4.86 -2.16 -13.54
CA THR A 81 -5.28 -2.37 -14.93
C THR A 81 -6.62 -1.69 -15.20
N ALA A 82 -7.58 -1.79 -14.28
CA ALA A 82 -8.87 -1.14 -14.40
C ALA A 82 -8.77 0.40 -14.29
N ALA A 83 -7.90 0.90 -13.42
CA ALA A 83 -7.61 2.32 -13.30
C ALA A 83 -6.94 2.87 -14.57
N GLN A 84 -5.98 2.13 -15.14
CA GLN A 84 -5.36 2.49 -16.42
C GLN A 84 -6.39 2.54 -17.55
N GLN A 85 -7.30 1.57 -17.62
CA GLN A 85 -8.36 1.59 -18.62
C GLN A 85 -9.26 2.82 -18.47
N THR A 86 -9.54 3.25 -17.24
CA THR A 86 -10.32 4.46 -16.95
C THR A 86 -9.59 5.70 -17.45
N ALA A 87 -8.29 5.85 -17.14
CA ALA A 87 -7.47 6.94 -17.63
C ALA A 87 -7.40 6.99 -19.17
N THR A 88 -7.23 5.83 -19.81
CA THR A 88 -7.18 5.71 -21.27
C THR A 88 -8.52 6.06 -21.93
N ASN A 89 -9.64 5.70 -21.33
CA ASN A 89 -10.96 6.10 -21.83
C ASN A 89 -11.16 7.62 -21.80
N ASP A 90 -10.52 8.30 -20.85
CA ASP A 90 -10.49 9.77 -20.75
C ASP A 90 -9.39 10.41 -21.63
N GLY A 91 -8.69 9.63 -22.45
CA GLY A 91 -7.62 10.11 -23.33
C GLY A 91 -6.31 10.45 -22.62
N ARG A 92 -6.09 9.92 -21.42
CA ARG A 92 -4.86 10.11 -20.63
C ARG A 92 -4.02 8.84 -20.59
N ASP A 93 -2.70 9.02 -20.59
CA ASP A 93 -1.74 7.92 -20.47
C ASP A 93 -1.34 7.65 -19.01
N SER A 94 -1.52 8.65 -18.13
CA SER A 94 -1.20 8.54 -16.70
C SER A 94 -2.46 8.33 -15.84
N VAL A 95 -2.34 7.40 -14.89
CA VAL A 95 -3.35 7.13 -13.86
C VAL A 95 -3.31 8.23 -12.81
N THR A 96 -4.49 8.71 -12.40
CA THR A 96 -4.70 9.63 -11.28
C THR A 96 -5.37 8.91 -10.12
N LEU A 97 -5.45 9.55 -8.95
CA LEU A 97 -6.21 9.02 -7.81
C LEU A 97 -7.68 8.77 -8.17
N ARG A 98 -8.30 9.67 -8.94
CA ARG A 98 -9.70 9.55 -9.34
C ARG A 98 -9.94 8.28 -10.17
N ASP A 99 -9.04 7.96 -11.09
CA ASP A 99 -9.13 6.75 -11.93
C ASP A 99 -9.10 5.45 -11.12
N LEU A 100 -8.39 5.48 -9.99
CA LEU A 100 -8.32 4.37 -9.06
C LEU A 100 -9.52 4.33 -8.11
N LEU A 101 -9.87 5.46 -7.49
CA LEU A 101 -10.90 5.55 -6.46
C LEU A 101 -12.32 5.38 -7.00
N VAL A 102 -12.56 5.63 -8.29
CA VAL A 102 -13.88 5.37 -8.91
C VAL A 102 -14.32 3.91 -8.79
N HIS A 103 -13.37 2.97 -8.75
CA HIS A 103 -13.66 1.54 -8.53
C HIS A 103 -14.15 1.23 -7.11
N PHE A 104 -14.02 2.19 -6.20
CA PHE A 104 -14.47 2.13 -4.81
C PHE A 104 -15.74 2.95 -4.56
N ALA A 105 -16.32 3.59 -5.58
CA ALA A 105 -17.49 4.47 -5.40
C ALA A 105 -18.69 3.76 -4.75
N ARG A 106 -18.77 2.42 -4.83
CA ARG A 106 -19.80 1.61 -4.17
C ARG A 106 -19.37 1.02 -2.82
N HIS A 107 -18.13 1.26 -2.41
CA HIS A 107 -17.46 0.69 -1.23
C HIS A 107 -17.05 1.78 -0.24
N LYS A 108 -18.05 2.51 0.25
CA LYS A 108 -17.88 3.63 1.19
C LYS A 108 -17.02 3.28 2.40
N LEU A 109 -17.14 2.06 2.92
CA LEU A 109 -16.35 1.58 4.06
C LEU A 109 -14.84 1.57 3.77
N VAL A 110 -14.42 1.09 2.59
CA VAL A 110 -13.00 1.02 2.24
C VAL A 110 -12.43 2.43 2.03
N LEU A 111 -13.18 3.32 1.37
CA LEU A 111 -12.80 4.73 1.23
C LEU A 111 -12.69 5.43 2.58
N GLY A 112 -13.67 5.25 3.47
CA GLY A 112 -13.64 5.79 4.82
C GLY A 112 -12.45 5.28 5.64
N ARG A 113 -12.11 3.99 5.52
CA ARG A 113 -10.89 3.42 6.16
C ARG A 113 -9.61 4.06 5.61
N LEU A 114 -9.51 4.28 4.29
CA LEU A 114 -8.36 4.90 3.65
C LEU A 114 -8.17 6.36 4.12
N LEU A 115 -9.26 7.15 4.09
CA LEU A 115 -9.25 8.55 4.56
C LEU A 115 -8.85 8.65 6.04
N ASN A 116 -9.47 7.84 6.89
CA ASN A 116 -9.12 7.79 8.32
C ASN A 116 -7.68 7.32 8.56
N HIS A 117 -7.17 6.42 7.73
CA HIS A 117 -5.77 6.02 7.79
C HIS A 117 -4.82 7.16 7.39
N ALA A 118 -5.15 7.92 6.35
CA ALA A 118 -4.39 9.10 5.93
C ALA A 118 -4.41 10.20 7.01
N LYS A 119 -5.56 10.42 7.65
CA LYS A 119 -5.71 11.34 8.78
C LYS A 119 -4.85 10.93 9.97
N ALA A 120 -4.94 9.67 10.40
CA ALA A 120 -4.11 9.15 11.49
C ALA A 120 -2.61 9.22 11.15
N ALA A 121 -2.25 8.92 9.89
CA ALA A 121 -0.89 9.04 9.41
C ALA A 121 -0.38 10.49 9.54
N LEU A 122 -1.16 11.47 9.10
CA LEU A 122 -0.81 12.89 9.23
C LEU A 122 -0.59 13.29 10.69
N VAL A 123 -1.52 12.93 11.58
CA VAL A 123 -1.40 13.22 13.03
C VAL A 123 -0.11 12.66 13.60
N VAL A 124 0.22 11.40 13.32
CA VAL A 124 1.45 10.79 13.82
C VAL A 124 2.69 11.52 13.29
N THR A 125 2.70 11.88 12.01
CA THR A 125 3.84 12.61 11.43
C THR A 125 4.03 13.98 12.08
N SER A 126 2.94 14.71 12.34
CA SER A 126 3.00 16.00 13.03
C SER A 126 3.51 15.85 14.47
N LEU A 127 3.01 14.85 15.22
CA LEU A 127 3.48 14.58 16.57
C LEU A 127 4.96 14.23 16.62
N THR A 128 5.43 13.35 15.71
CA THR A 128 6.86 12.98 15.64
C THR A 128 7.77 14.16 15.26
N ARG A 129 7.23 15.17 14.56
CA ARG A 129 7.98 16.40 14.26
C ARG A 129 8.10 17.26 15.52
N HIS A 130 6.98 17.50 16.21
CA HIS A 130 7.00 18.28 17.46
C HIS A 130 7.93 17.69 18.52
N THR A 131 7.95 16.37 18.69
CA THR A 131 8.88 15.74 19.66
C THR A 131 10.35 15.93 19.29
N LYS A 132 10.67 15.99 18.00
CA LYS A 132 12.06 16.23 17.57
C LYS A 132 12.46 17.70 17.75
N ASP A 133 11.54 18.61 17.44
CA ASP A 133 11.75 20.04 17.64
C ASP A 133 11.93 20.36 19.15
N GLU A 134 11.20 19.68 20.05
CA GLU A 134 11.37 19.79 21.51
C GLU A 134 12.69 19.17 22.03
N GLU A 135 13.16 18.06 21.44
CA GLU A 135 14.47 17.46 21.77
C GLU A 135 15.63 18.37 21.33
N ASP A 136 15.55 18.97 20.15
CA ASP A 136 16.55 19.91 19.61
C ASP A 136 16.60 21.25 20.39
N ASP A 137 15.48 21.70 20.96
CA ASP A 137 15.44 22.89 21.81
C ASP A 137 15.96 22.62 23.24
N ASN A 138 15.80 21.39 23.74
CA ASN A 138 16.36 20.99 25.04
C ASN A 138 17.88 20.77 25.00
N GLU A 139 18.45 20.47 23.82
CA GLU A 139 19.91 20.39 23.61
C GLU A 139 20.59 21.77 23.50
N LYS A 140 19.84 22.87 23.51
CA LYS A 140 20.39 24.25 23.42
C LYS A 140 20.51 24.98 24.77
N GLU A 141 20.16 24.37 25.90
CA GLU A 141 20.29 24.99 27.24
C GLU A 141 21.55 24.57 28.03
N GLU A 142 22.37 23.62 27.56
CA GLU A 142 23.68 23.27 28.18
C GLU A 142 24.84 23.46 27.19
N ASP A 143 25.23 24.72 26.98
CA ASP A 143 26.62 25.20 27.12
C ASP A 143 26.79 26.55 26.41
N GLY A 144 27.21 27.55 27.17
CA GLY A 144 27.46 28.88 26.67
C GLY A 144 28.80 29.00 25.92
N VAL A 145 28.75 29.88 24.93
CA VAL A 145 29.80 30.80 24.40
C VAL A 145 30.24 30.52 22.94
N PRO A 146 30.38 31.58 22.10
CA PRO A 146 29.99 31.57 20.68
C PRO A 146 31.17 31.74 19.70
N TYR A 147 30.98 31.38 18.42
CA TYR A 147 31.61 32.01 17.24
C TYR A 147 30.97 31.47 15.94
N GLU A 148 30.10 32.24 15.27
CA GLU A 148 30.31 33.04 14.03
C GLU A 148 30.63 32.25 12.75
N GLY A 149 29.74 32.38 11.75
CA GLY A 149 30.09 32.16 10.34
C GLY A 149 28.96 31.79 9.38
N GLU A 150 28.10 32.77 9.06
CA GLU A 150 27.51 33.05 7.72
C GLU A 150 26.55 31.99 7.11
N SER A 151 25.23 32.19 7.23
CA SER A 151 24.31 32.87 6.26
C SER A 151 24.20 32.12 4.93
N GLU A 152 23.02 31.68 4.46
CA GLU A 152 21.91 32.50 3.92
C GLU A 152 20.57 31.97 4.47
N GLU A 153 19.79 32.73 5.24
CA GLU A 153 18.79 33.76 4.81
C GLU A 153 17.88 33.26 3.67
N ASP A 154 16.57 33.41 3.66
CA ASP A 154 15.48 33.75 4.60
C ASP A 154 14.24 33.67 3.67
N ASP A 155 13.06 33.33 4.18
CA ASP A 155 11.98 34.31 4.23
C ASP A 155 10.73 33.71 4.91
N ALA A 156 10.22 34.54 5.80
CA ALA A 156 9.24 34.29 6.81
C ALA A 156 7.80 34.49 6.28
N SER A 157 6.86 33.91 7.00
CA SER A 157 5.65 34.65 7.39
C SER A 157 4.98 33.91 8.54
N SER A 158 5.41 34.32 9.74
CA SER A 158 4.65 34.17 10.97
C SER A 158 3.51 35.19 10.93
N GLU A 159 2.28 34.71 10.77
CA GLU A 159 1.11 35.48 11.17
C GLU A 159 0.31 34.68 12.20
N SER A 160 0.43 35.14 13.44
CA SER A 160 -0.44 34.80 14.55
C SER A 160 -1.73 35.61 14.42
N GLU A 161 -2.82 34.98 13.99
CA GLU A 161 -4.16 35.49 14.24
C GLU A 161 -4.89 34.59 15.22
N SER A 162 -4.98 35.09 16.45
CA SER A 162 -5.92 34.66 17.47
C SER A 162 -7.35 34.90 16.99
N SER A 163 -8.12 33.83 16.82
CA SER A 163 -9.57 33.89 16.95
C SER A 163 -9.99 32.78 17.90
N GLU A 164 -10.52 33.21 19.03
CA GLU A 164 -11.21 32.37 20.00
C GLU A 164 -12.44 31.77 19.31
N GLU A 165 -12.60 30.44 19.35
CA GLU A 165 -13.91 29.83 19.60
C GLU A 165 -13.81 28.31 19.82
N ASP A 166 -14.45 27.94 20.92
CA ASP A 166 -15.00 26.66 21.39
C ASP A 166 -14.08 25.47 21.70
N SER A 167 -14.17 25.07 22.97
CA SER A 167 -13.26 24.17 23.66
C SER A 167 -13.81 22.75 23.71
N THR A 168 -13.13 21.82 23.06
CA THR A 168 -13.06 20.42 23.53
C THR A 168 -11.61 20.10 23.92
N PRO A 169 -11.33 19.68 25.16
CA PRO A 169 -9.97 19.38 25.56
C PRO A 169 -9.54 18.05 24.95
N GLY A 170 -8.62 18.09 23.98
CA GLY A 170 -7.86 16.92 23.52
C GLY A 170 -7.73 16.71 22.01
N ALA A 171 -8.41 17.49 21.17
CA ALA A 171 -8.26 17.39 19.71
C ALA A 171 -7.33 18.50 19.19
N VAL A 172 -6.06 18.18 18.94
CA VAL A 172 -5.20 19.08 18.14
C VAL A 172 -5.79 19.12 16.74
N ALA A 173 -6.45 20.22 16.38
CA ALA A 173 -7.00 20.43 15.04
C ALA A 173 -5.86 20.69 14.05
N ILE A 174 -5.21 19.61 13.58
CA ILE A 174 -4.14 19.70 12.58
C ILE A 174 -4.81 19.96 11.23
N LYS A 175 -4.76 21.21 10.74
CA LYS A 175 -5.12 21.51 9.35
C LYS A 175 -4.13 20.79 8.42
N ALA A 176 -4.67 19.96 7.53
CA ALA A 176 -3.84 19.23 6.59
C ALA A 176 -3.13 20.21 5.64
N PRO A 177 -1.80 20.07 5.40
CA PRO A 177 -1.13 20.82 4.35
C PRO A 177 -1.83 20.56 3.02
N LYS A 178 -1.98 21.60 2.19
CA LYS A 178 -2.67 21.53 0.89
C LYS A 178 -2.15 20.42 -0.04
N ASN A 179 -0.87 20.04 0.10
CA ASN A 179 -0.23 18.99 -0.69
C ASN A 179 -0.13 17.63 0.03
N SER A 180 -0.78 17.46 1.18
CA SER A 180 -0.76 16.19 1.91
C SER A 180 -1.52 15.08 1.18
N ALA A 181 -1.17 13.83 1.46
CA ALA A 181 -1.90 12.67 0.91
C ALA A 181 -3.38 12.70 1.32
N LEU A 182 -3.71 13.21 2.52
CA LEU A 182 -5.10 13.35 2.96
C LEU A 182 -5.87 14.35 2.10
N ALA A 183 -5.34 15.56 1.90
CA ALA A 183 -6.02 16.59 1.09
C ALA A 183 -6.27 16.11 -0.35
N GLN A 184 -5.28 15.46 -0.97
CA GLN A 184 -5.42 14.90 -2.31
C GLN A 184 -6.43 13.75 -2.37
N LEU A 185 -6.56 12.95 -1.31
CA LEU A 185 -7.56 11.89 -1.21
C LEU A 185 -8.97 12.46 -1.01
N GLU A 186 -9.13 13.48 -0.17
CA GLU A 186 -10.41 14.17 0.04
C GLU A 186 -10.94 14.74 -1.27
N GLU A 187 -10.10 15.51 -1.98
CA GLU A 187 -10.43 16.09 -3.29
C GLU A 187 -10.80 15.00 -4.31
N ALA A 188 -10.02 13.91 -4.36
CA ALA A 188 -10.29 12.82 -5.29
C ALA A 188 -11.60 12.09 -4.96
N VAL A 189 -11.94 11.89 -3.68
CA VAL A 189 -13.21 11.27 -3.25
C VAL A 189 -14.39 12.19 -3.57
N ASP A 190 -14.28 13.48 -3.30
CA ASP A 190 -15.34 14.46 -3.59
C ASP A 190 -15.61 14.58 -5.10
N SER A 191 -14.60 14.31 -5.95
CA SER A 191 -14.72 14.30 -7.41
C SER A 191 -15.40 13.08 -8.03
N LEU A 192 -15.83 12.10 -7.21
CA LEU A 192 -16.44 10.85 -7.69
C LEU A 192 -17.92 10.98 -8.07
N ASP A 193 -18.60 12.06 -7.67
CA ASP A 193 -20.06 12.25 -7.83
C ASP A 193 -20.89 11.04 -7.34
N ALA A 194 -20.43 10.38 -6.27
CA ALA A 194 -20.98 9.10 -5.81
C ALA A 194 -22.10 9.23 -4.76
N GLY A 195 -22.61 10.45 -4.53
CA GLY A 195 -23.67 10.73 -3.54
C GLY A 195 -23.18 10.68 -2.09
N PHE A 196 -21.90 10.96 -1.86
CA PHE A 196 -21.28 11.18 -0.56
C PHE A 196 -20.00 12.01 -0.76
N THR A 197 -19.54 12.64 0.30
CA THR A 197 -18.29 13.40 0.37
C THR A 197 -17.25 12.67 1.22
N ALA A 198 -15.99 13.09 1.13
CA ALA A 198 -14.94 12.63 2.03
C ALA A 198 -15.26 12.95 3.50
N ALA A 199 -15.93 14.10 3.75
CA ALA A 199 -16.40 14.48 5.07
C ALA A 199 -17.43 13.48 5.61
N ASP A 200 -18.42 13.08 4.80
CA ASP A 200 -19.43 12.08 5.20
C ASP A 200 -18.78 10.74 5.61
N LEU A 201 -17.71 10.34 4.93
CA LEU A 201 -17.01 9.08 5.20
C LEU A 201 -16.07 9.12 6.40
N MET A 202 -15.66 10.32 6.84
CA MET A 202 -14.83 10.53 8.01
C MET A 202 -15.63 10.94 9.25
N ASP A 203 -16.92 11.23 9.07
CA ASP A 203 -17.81 11.57 10.18
C ASP A 203 -17.91 10.41 11.18
N ALA A 204 -17.97 10.75 12.47
CA ALA A 204 -18.01 9.74 13.53
C ALA A 204 -19.29 8.88 13.50
N SER A 205 -20.37 9.37 12.87
CA SER A 205 -21.61 8.61 12.66
C SER A 205 -21.50 7.57 11.54
N PHE A 206 -20.47 7.65 10.68
CA PHE A 206 -20.22 6.64 9.65
C PHE A 206 -19.59 5.39 10.27
N GLU A 207 -20.44 4.47 10.72
CA GLU A 207 -20.01 3.28 11.43
C GLU A 207 -19.50 2.16 10.52
N ASP A 208 -18.23 1.81 10.67
CA ASP A 208 -17.67 0.56 10.14
C ASP A 208 -17.70 -0.54 11.19
N LEU A 209 -18.85 -1.20 11.32
CA LEU A 209 -19.07 -2.26 12.31
C LEU A 209 -18.09 -3.44 12.15
N THR A 210 -17.70 -3.77 10.92
CA THR A 210 -16.72 -4.83 10.65
C THR A 210 -15.36 -4.46 11.23
N ARG A 211 -14.89 -3.24 10.94
CA ARG A 211 -13.62 -2.74 11.48
C ARG A 211 -13.66 -2.60 13.00
N GLN A 212 -14.74 -2.05 13.56
CA GLN A 212 -14.89 -1.93 15.00
C GLN A 212 -14.88 -3.30 15.70
N ALA A 213 -15.56 -4.30 15.12
CA ALA A 213 -15.54 -5.67 15.65
C ALA A 213 -14.13 -6.26 15.60
N ARG A 214 -13.38 -6.05 14.51
CA ARG A 214 -11.97 -6.44 14.37
C ARG A 214 -11.10 -5.79 15.45
N ASP A 215 -11.22 -4.49 15.65
CA ASP A 215 -10.44 -3.75 16.64
C ASP A 215 -10.76 -4.21 18.08
N ARG A 216 -12.03 -4.50 18.40
CA ARG A 216 -12.44 -5.07 19.70
C ARG A 216 -11.86 -6.47 19.94
N ARG A 217 -11.88 -7.34 18.93
CA ARG A 217 -11.25 -8.67 19.00
C ARG A 217 -9.75 -8.53 19.23
N MET A 218 -9.10 -7.63 18.49
CA MET A 218 -7.67 -7.40 18.63
C MET A 218 -7.31 -6.88 20.02
N ALA A 219 -8.05 -5.91 20.55
CA ALA A 219 -7.85 -5.41 21.91
C ALA A 219 -7.97 -6.52 22.97
N THR A 220 -8.91 -7.45 22.78
CA THR A 220 -9.09 -8.61 23.66
C THR A 220 -7.92 -9.58 23.58
N ARG A 221 -7.41 -9.83 22.36
CA ARG A 221 -6.24 -10.68 22.12
C ARG A 221 -4.98 -10.11 22.77
N VAL A 222 -4.74 -8.81 22.57
CA VAL A 222 -3.56 -8.11 23.07
C VAL A 222 -3.43 -8.21 24.59
N ARG A 223 -4.54 -8.11 25.32
CA ARG A 223 -4.57 -8.25 26.80
C ARG A 223 -4.09 -9.62 27.31
N ARG A 224 -4.01 -10.62 26.44
CA ARG A 224 -3.62 -11.99 26.77
C ARG A 224 -2.23 -12.35 26.25
N LEU A 225 -1.56 -11.44 25.53
CA LEU A 225 -0.21 -11.69 25.05
C LEU A 225 0.79 -11.66 26.20
N ARG A 226 1.80 -12.52 26.11
CA ARG A 226 2.98 -12.45 26.97
C ARG A 226 3.80 -11.21 26.57
N GLU A 227 4.64 -10.72 27.47
CA GLU A 227 5.40 -9.48 27.27
C GLU A 227 6.33 -9.52 26.04
N ASP A 228 7.05 -10.64 25.86
CA ASP A 228 7.91 -10.89 24.69
C ASP A 228 7.11 -10.86 23.39
N VAL A 229 5.98 -11.57 23.36
CA VAL A 229 5.09 -11.63 22.18
C VAL A 229 4.40 -10.28 21.95
N TYR A 230 4.12 -9.52 23.00
CA TYR A 230 3.52 -8.18 22.87
C TYR A 230 4.47 -7.21 22.18
N LYS A 231 5.78 -7.29 22.47
CA LYS A 231 6.78 -6.46 21.79
C LYS A 231 6.83 -6.75 20.29
N GLU A 232 6.91 -8.04 19.92
CA GLU A 232 6.85 -8.48 18.53
C GLU A 232 5.54 -8.03 17.85
N PHE A 233 4.42 -8.13 18.56
CA PHE A 233 3.12 -7.70 18.06
C PHE A 233 3.03 -6.18 17.84
N ALA A 234 3.60 -5.38 18.74
CA ALA A 234 3.63 -3.92 18.63
C ALA A 234 4.41 -3.48 17.38
N GLU A 235 5.54 -4.15 17.09
CA GLU A 235 6.31 -3.95 15.87
C GLU A 235 5.53 -4.40 14.63
N ALA A 236 4.93 -5.60 14.68
CA ALA A 236 4.15 -6.16 13.58
C ALA A 236 2.95 -5.27 13.18
N ARG A 237 2.31 -4.57 14.12
CA ARG A 237 1.22 -3.63 13.82
C ARG A 237 1.63 -2.47 12.92
N GLN A 238 2.89 -2.07 13.00
CA GLN A 238 3.47 -1.00 12.18
C GLN A 238 3.93 -1.49 10.80
N ALA A 239 3.89 -2.81 10.54
CA ALA A 239 4.31 -3.37 9.26
C ALA A 239 3.50 -2.79 8.09
N ALA A 240 4.21 -2.44 7.02
CA ALA A 240 3.67 -1.92 5.77
C ALA A 240 4.61 -2.31 4.63
N PHE A 241 4.06 -2.54 3.44
CA PHE A 241 4.85 -2.96 2.27
C PHE A 241 5.84 -1.88 1.79
N VAL A 242 5.47 -0.62 2.02
CA VAL A 242 6.33 0.56 1.90
C VAL A 242 6.38 1.25 3.25
N SER A 243 7.57 1.38 3.82
CA SER A 243 7.79 2.04 5.10
C SER A 243 7.51 3.54 5.01
N ARG A 244 7.09 4.12 6.13
CA ARG A 244 6.94 5.58 6.30
C ARG A 244 8.32 6.26 6.30
N GLN A 245 9.33 5.55 6.78
CA GLN A 245 10.72 6.00 6.68
C GLN A 245 11.21 5.78 5.26
N LYS A 246 11.83 6.79 4.65
CA LYS A 246 12.46 6.67 3.34
C LYS A 246 13.69 5.75 3.43
N ARG A 247 13.45 4.44 3.34
CA ARG A 247 14.50 3.42 3.33
C ARG A 247 15.00 3.23 1.91
N LYS A 248 16.32 3.33 1.75
CA LYS A 248 17.01 2.88 0.56
C LYS A 248 17.36 1.41 0.76
N MET A 249 17.01 0.61 -0.22
CA MET A 249 17.30 -0.82 -0.28
C MET A 249 18.39 -1.05 -1.32
N PHE A 250 18.56 -2.30 -1.76
CA PHE A 250 19.52 -2.75 -2.77
C PHE A 250 19.99 -1.64 -3.74
N LYS A 251 21.31 -1.39 -3.78
CA LYS A 251 21.95 -0.37 -4.62
C LYS A 251 21.39 1.06 -4.49
N GLY A 252 20.81 1.39 -3.33
CA GLY A 252 20.30 2.72 -3.04
C GLY A 252 18.91 3.01 -3.59
N GLN A 253 18.23 2.01 -4.19
CA GLN A 253 16.88 2.19 -4.72
C GLN A 253 15.86 2.36 -3.58
N PRO A 254 14.88 3.28 -3.72
CA PRO A 254 13.82 3.42 -2.74
C PRO A 254 13.00 2.12 -2.60
N GLU A 255 12.67 1.72 -1.38
CA GLU A 255 11.79 0.58 -1.10
C GLU A 255 10.45 0.67 -1.85
N SER A 256 9.89 1.88 -1.96
CA SER A 256 8.68 2.15 -2.74
C SER A 256 8.84 1.76 -4.21
N SER A 257 9.96 2.13 -4.83
CA SER A 257 10.23 1.81 -6.24
C SER A 257 10.36 0.31 -6.45
N LEU A 258 11.01 -0.41 -5.52
CA LEU A 258 11.13 -1.87 -5.59
C LEU A 258 9.77 -2.54 -5.45
N PHE A 259 8.93 -2.07 -4.52
CA PHE A 259 7.58 -2.61 -4.35
C PHE A 259 6.70 -2.40 -5.60
N ILE A 260 6.67 -1.19 -6.16
CA ILE A 260 5.93 -0.89 -7.39
C ILE A 260 6.45 -1.73 -8.56
N SER A 261 7.77 -1.88 -8.69
CA SER A 261 8.39 -2.72 -9.72
C SER A 261 8.07 -4.21 -9.53
N TRP A 262 8.04 -4.71 -8.29
CA TRP A 262 7.67 -6.09 -7.96
C TRP A 262 6.19 -6.38 -8.24
N LEU A 263 5.30 -5.40 -8.06
CA LEU A 263 3.92 -5.46 -8.54
C LEU A 263 3.83 -5.48 -10.08
N GLY A 264 4.94 -5.21 -10.79
CA GLY A 264 5.01 -5.10 -12.24
C GLY A 264 4.25 -3.89 -12.77
N LEU A 265 4.24 -2.80 -12.01
CA LEU A 265 3.60 -1.54 -12.35
C LEU A 265 4.64 -0.52 -12.85
N PRO A 266 4.24 0.44 -13.70
CA PRO A 266 5.09 1.58 -14.01
C PRO A 266 5.33 2.43 -12.75
N PRO A 267 6.36 3.31 -12.74
CA PRO A 267 6.56 4.27 -11.66
C PRO A 267 5.28 5.10 -11.40
N LEU A 268 4.90 5.20 -10.13
CA LEU A 268 3.73 5.94 -9.67
C LEU A 268 4.16 7.18 -8.87
N ASP A 269 3.29 8.18 -8.79
CA ASP A 269 3.49 9.28 -7.86
C ASP A 269 3.42 8.80 -6.39
N SER A 270 3.80 9.68 -5.47
CA SER A 270 3.91 9.36 -4.04
C SER A 270 2.56 9.02 -3.40
N VAL A 271 1.46 9.66 -3.82
CA VAL A 271 0.14 9.45 -3.21
C VAL A 271 -0.50 8.19 -3.75
N LEU A 272 -0.40 7.92 -5.05
CA LEU A 272 -0.78 6.62 -5.62
C LEU A 272 0.03 5.48 -4.97
N THR A 273 1.34 5.64 -4.81
CA THR A 273 2.18 4.65 -4.13
C THR A 273 1.72 4.41 -2.69
N TYR A 274 1.37 5.48 -1.97
CA TYR A 274 0.82 5.39 -0.61
C TYR A 274 -0.48 4.60 -0.58
N VAL A 275 -1.43 4.92 -1.47
CA VAL A 275 -2.72 4.23 -1.59
C VAL A 275 -2.54 2.76 -1.94
N ILE A 276 -1.65 2.44 -2.89
CA ILE A 276 -1.35 1.05 -3.28
C ILE A 276 -0.73 0.26 -2.13
N SER A 277 0.22 0.85 -1.39
CA SER A 277 0.80 0.24 -0.19
C SER A 277 -0.27 -0.04 0.88
N TRP A 278 -1.18 0.91 1.08
CA TRP A 278 -2.30 0.75 2.01
C TRP A 278 -3.26 -0.36 1.57
N LEU A 279 -3.67 -0.36 0.30
CA LEU A 279 -4.57 -1.38 -0.27
C LEU A 279 -3.96 -2.77 -0.17
N ALA A 280 -2.67 -2.91 -0.47
CA ALA A 280 -1.96 -4.17 -0.31
C ALA A 280 -2.07 -4.71 1.12
N LYS A 281 -1.86 -3.85 2.13
CA LYS A 281 -2.04 -4.21 3.54
C LYS A 281 -3.49 -4.56 3.87
N GLU A 282 -4.46 -3.78 3.38
CA GLU A 282 -5.88 -4.01 3.67
C GLU A 282 -6.40 -5.30 3.03
N ILE A 283 -5.91 -5.69 1.84
CA ILE A 283 -6.21 -6.98 1.21
C ILE A 283 -5.78 -8.13 2.12
N VAL A 284 -4.52 -8.14 2.55
CA VAL A 284 -4.00 -9.19 3.44
C VAL A 284 -4.79 -9.20 4.75
N THR A 285 -5.03 -8.02 5.32
CA THR A 285 -5.77 -7.85 6.58
C THR A 285 -7.20 -8.41 6.45
N GLN A 286 -7.91 -8.11 5.36
CA GLN A 286 -9.28 -8.57 5.16
C GLN A 286 -9.35 -10.10 5.07
N VAL A 287 -8.47 -10.74 4.28
CA VAL A 287 -8.48 -12.19 4.14
C VAL A 287 -8.11 -12.89 5.46
N VAL A 288 -7.13 -12.37 6.20
CA VAL A 288 -6.75 -12.92 7.51
C VAL A 288 -7.88 -12.79 8.53
N ASP A 289 -8.57 -11.64 8.55
CA ASP A 289 -9.71 -11.43 9.44
C ASP A 289 -10.87 -12.39 9.12
N ASP A 290 -11.19 -12.57 7.83
CA ASP A 290 -12.22 -13.51 7.38
C ASP A 290 -11.84 -14.97 7.70
N ALA A 291 -10.56 -15.34 7.59
CA ALA A 291 -10.06 -16.66 7.97
C ALA A 291 -10.19 -16.88 9.49
N TYR A 292 -9.85 -15.86 10.29
CA TYR A 292 -10.05 -15.87 11.74
C TYR A 292 -11.52 -16.03 12.13
N MET A 293 -12.44 -15.38 11.41
CA MET A 293 -13.87 -15.57 11.63
C MET A 293 -14.33 -17.00 11.30
N CYS A 294 -13.73 -17.66 10.31
CA CYS A 294 -14.00 -19.07 10.03
C CYS A 294 -13.55 -19.97 11.18
N LEU A 295 -12.35 -19.76 11.72
CA LEU A 295 -11.83 -20.48 12.89
C LEU A 295 -12.74 -20.32 14.11
N LEU A 296 -13.16 -19.10 14.43
CA LEU A 296 -14.06 -18.84 15.56
C LEU A 296 -15.40 -19.57 15.42
N LYS A 297 -15.94 -19.64 14.21
CA LYS A 297 -17.20 -20.34 13.94
C LYS A 297 -17.04 -21.85 14.14
N GLU A 298 -15.93 -22.43 13.70
CA GLU A 298 -15.63 -23.86 13.90
C GLU A 298 -15.48 -24.21 15.38
N ASN A 299 -14.75 -23.37 16.13
CA ASN A 299 -14.55 -23.54 17.56
C ASN A 299 -15.87 -23.47 18.35
N THR A 300 -16.74 -22.51 17.99
CA THR A 300 -18.06 -22.37 18.63
C THR A 300 -18.98 -23.56 18.28
N SER A 301 -18.85 -24.11 17.08
CA SER A 301 -19.64 -25.27 16.62
C SER A 301 -19.14 -26.60 17.20
N GLY A 302 -18.03 -26.59 17.95
CA GLY A 302 -17.43 -27.78 18.56
C GLY A 302 -16.84 -28.78 17.56
N VAL A 303 -16.63 -28.36 16.30
CA VAL A 303 -16.11 -29.17 15.19
C VAL A 303 -14.60 -29.42 15.35
N ASN A 304 -13.88 -28.48 15.97
CA ASN A 304 -12.44 -28.54 16.16
C ASN A 304 -12.10 -28.66 17.67
N ARG A 305 -11.67 -29.85 18.13
CA ARG A 305 -11.40 -30.14 19.56
C ARG A 305 -9.95 -30.58 19.84
N GLY A 306 -9.00 -30.18 19.00
CA GLY A 306 -7.56 -30.50 19.16
C GLY A 306 -6.70 -29.28 19.49
N ALA A 307 -5.43 -29.47 19.84
CA ALA A 307 -4.47 -28.37 20.08
C ALA A 307 -4.23 -27.48 18.83
N ALA A 308 -4.53 -27.98 17.62
CA ALA A 308 -4.53 -27.22 16.38
C ALA A 308 -5.79 -26.33 16.20
N ALA A 309 -6.78 -26.41 17.10
CA ALA A 309 -8.04 -25.67 17.02
C ALA A 309 -7.89 -24.16 17.28
N SER A 310 -6.68 -23.65 17.50
CA SER A 310 -6.43 -22.22 17.71
C SER A 310 -5.59 -21.57 16.61
N LEU A 311 -5.17 -22.32 15.59
CA LEU A 311 -4.27 -21.83 14.54
C LEU A 311 -4.98 -21.75 13.18
N LEU A 312 -4.63 -20.74 12.39
CA LEU A 312 -5.12 -20.63 11.01
C LEU A 312 -4.35 -21.58 10.11
N THR A 313 -5.08 -22.55 9.57
CA THR A 313 -4.64 -23.47 8.52
C THR A 313 -5.10 -22.97 7.14
N ALA A 314 -4.54 -23.56 6.08
CA ALA A 314 -4.91 -23.24 4.69
C ALA A 314 -6.42 -23.30 4.43
N HIS A 315 -7.14 -24.27 5.02
CA HIS A 315 -8.59 -24.41 4.81
C HIS A 315 -9.38 -23.18 5.30
N HIS A 316 -8.92 -22.50 6.36
CA HIS A 316 -9.61 -21.30 6.85
C HIS A 316 -9.48 -20.14 5.86
N TYR A 317 -8.33 -20.01 5.20
CA TYR A 317 -8.11 -19.02 4.17
C TYR A 317 -8.91 -19.33 2.90
N GLU A 318 -8.94 -20.58 2.47
CA GLU A 318 -9.75 -21.03 1.34
C GLU A 318 -11.24 -20.77 1.60
N GLU A 319 -11.72 -21.10 2.81
CA GLU A 319 -13.09 -20.89 3.22
C GLU A 319 -13.45 -19.38 3.33
N ALA A 320 -12.50 -18.55 3.78
CA ALA A 320 -12.64 -17.10 3.80
C ALA A 320 -12.86 -16.55 2.38
N LEU A 321 -12.00 -16.94 1.43
CA LEU A 321 -12.15 -16.57 0.02
C LEU A 321 -13.45 -17.10 -0.56
N ARG A 322 -13.82 -18.35 -0.26
CA ARG A 322 -15.08 -18.96 -0.72
C ARG A 322 -16.31 -18.22 -0.20
N LYS A 323 -16.25 -17.60 0.99
CA LYS A 323 -17.35 -16.79 1.55
C LYS A 323 -17.34 -15.36 1.07
N ASN A 324 -16.19 -14.82 0.69
CA ASN A 324 -16.08 -13.45 0.19
C ASN A 324 -16.86 -13.30 -1.13
N LEU A 325 -17.88 -12.44 -1.10
CA LEU A 325 -18.80 -12.27 -2.23
C LEU A 325 -18.13 -11.62 -3.44
N GLY A 326 -17.18 -10.70 -3.23
CA GLY A 326 -16.40 -10.13 -4.30
C GLY A 326 -15.53 -11.18 -4.97
N TRP A 327 -14.91 -12.04 -4.18
CA TRP A 327 -14.01 -13.08 -4.69
C TRP A 327 -14.77 -14.06 -5.55
N ARG A 328 -15.94 -14.52 -5.07
CA ARG A 328 -16.81 -15.42 -5.83
C ARG A 328 -17.32 -14.82 -7.14
N SER A 329 -17.64 -13.52 -7.13
CA SER A 329 -18.34 -12.89 -8.26
C SER A 329 -17.39 -12.39 -9.32
N ARG A 330 -16.21 -11.90 -8.91
CA ARG A 330 -15.29 -11.13 -9.76
C ARG A 330 -13.82 -11.49 -9.56
N GLY A 331 -13.53 -12.42 -8.65
CA GLY A 331 -12.16 -12.75 -8.28
C GLY A 331 -11.47 -11.60 -7.56
N ASP A 332 -12.21 -10.75 -6.85
CA ASP A 332 -11.64 -9.62 -6.13
C ASP A 332 -12.01 -9.64 -4.62
N VAL A 333 -11.08 -9.31 -3.74
CA VAL A 333 -11.31 -9.42 -2.28
C VAL A 333 -12.03 -8.20 -1.71
N LEU A 334 -11.71 -7.01 -2.24
CA LEU A 334 -12.14 -5.74 -1.66
C LEU A 334 -13.21 -5.00 -2.47
N PHE A 335 -13.43 -5.30 -3.75
CA PHE A 335 -14.12 -4.41 -4.71
C PHE A 335 -15.37 -5.01 -5.37
N GLY A 336 -15.68 -6.28 -5.08
CA GLY A 336 -16.56 -7.09 -5.91
C GLY A 336 -17.94 -7.25 -5.31
N TYR A 337 -18.15 -6.69 -4.13
CA TYR A 337 -19.47 -6.53 -3.56
C TYR A 337 -20.21 -5.39 -4.27
N ILE A 338 -20.92 -5.73 -5.34
CA ILE A 338 -22.09 -4.95 -5.73
C ILE A 338 -23.22 -5.49 -4.87
N ALA A 339 -23.70 -4.72 -3.88
CA ALA A 339 -25.00 -5.01 -3.29
C ALA A 339 -25.98 -5.22 -4.46
N PRO A 340 -26.79 -6.30 -4.48
CA PRO A 340 -27.78 -6.47 -5.52
C PRO A 340 -28.59 -5.18 -5.62
N ARG A 341 -28.87 -4.73 -6.86
CA ARG A 341 -29.77 -3.59 -7.06
C ARG A 341 -31.03 -3.87 -6.24
N GLU A 342 -31.34 -2.98 -5.31
CA GLU A 342 -32.72 -2.82 -4.87
C GLU A 342 -33.42 -2.23 -6.10
N ASP A 343 -34.00 -3.11 -6.91
CA ASP A 343 -34.89 -2.75 -8.02
C ASP A 343 -36.25 -2.29 -7.46
#